data_AF-A0A225VJH5-F1
#
_entry.id   AF-A0A225VJH5-F1
#
_cell.length_a   1.000
_cell.length_b   1.000
_cell.length_c   1.000
_cell.angle_alpha   90.00
_cell.angle_beta   90.00
_cell.angle_gamma   90.00
#
_symmetry.space_group_name_H-M   'P 1'
#
loop_
_entity.id
_entity.type
_entity.pdbx_description
1 polymer ?
#
loop_
_entity_poly.entity_id
_entity_poly.type
_entity_poly.pdbx_seq_one_letter_code
_entity_poly.pdbx_strand_id
1 'polypeptide(L)'
;MPTDNKNVPFRPLSGACEHQSDWDDHAERLMYALKTSFDAIRLDTPFYLVHGWDAQGTISSILEPKPSSLPERTAYEWRRKFQRDYSYARACAKDLQKKAKRGRRSVFVYTQSSTTVSRKLAHLWHGPFRIDKVHDDFRVKPKIDGTGYRVNP
;
A
#
# COMPACT_ATOMS: atom_id res chain seq x y z
N MET A 1 57.50 -26.60 -7.06
CA MET A 1 57.78 -27.15 -5.72
C MET A 1 58.63 -26.13 -4.97
N PRO A 2 58.46 -25.89 -3.66
CA PRO A 2 57.23 -25.85 -2.85
C PRO A 2 57.16 -24.62 -1.89
N THR A 3 55.93 -24.35 -1.40
CA THR A 3 55.50 -23.84 -0.06
C THR A 3 56.21 -22.65 0.61
N ASP A 4 55.44 -21.63 1.03
CA ASP A 4 54.93 -21.68 2.41
C ASP A 4 53.74 -20.76 2.72
N ASN A 5 52.92 -21.28 3.62
CA ASN A 5 51.56 -20.91 3.96
C ASN A 5 51.56 -20.05 5.22
N LYS A 6 50.89 -18.88 5.21
CA LYS A 6 50.52 -18.18 6.44
C LYS A 6 49.03 -17.87 6.43
N ASN A 7 48.27 -18.87 6.87
CA ASN A 7 46.95 -18.72 7.47
C ASN A 7 46.94 -17.53 8.44
N VAL A 8 46.24 -16.46 8.08
CA VAL A 8 45.78 -15.47 9.05
C VAL A 8 44.33 -15.83 9.38
N PRO A 9 43.99 -16.17 10.63
CA PRO A 9 42.62 -16.45 10.98
C PRO A 9 41.82 -15.14 10.93
N PHE A 10 40.81 -15.11 10.06
CA PHE A 10 39.76 -14.08 10.12
C PHE A 10 39.08 -14.17 11.50
N ARG A 11 39.40 -13.23 12.39
CA ARG A 11 38.54 -12.97 13.55
C ARG A 11 37.34 -12.18 13.04
N PRO A 12 36.10 -12.67 13.18
CA PRO A 12 34.95 -11.80 13.04
C PRO A 12 34.97 -10.87 14.25
N LEU A 13 35.18 -9.58 14.01
CA LEU A 13 34.87 -8.56 15.00
C LEU A 13 33.37 -8.68 15.27
N SER A 14 33.00 -9.23 16.42
CA SER A 14 31.64 -9.17 16.96
C SER A 14 31.35 -7.74 17.40
N GLY A 15 31.30 -6.83 16.44
CA GLY A 15 30.60 -5.56 16.57
C GLY A 15 29.18 -5.82 16.08
N ALA A 16 28.38 -6.51 16.91
CA ALA A 16 26.94 -6.38 16.77
C ALA A 16 26.65 -4.87 16.87
N CYS A 17 26.10 -4.30 15.81
CA CYS A 17 25.66 -2.91 15.80
C CYS A 17 24.74 -2.71 17.03
N GLU A 18 25.21 -1.96 18.04
CA GLU A 18 24.49 -1.67 19.29
C GLU A 18 23.25 -0.75 19.07
N HIS A 19 22.76 -0.65 17.84
CA HIS A 19 21.51 0.00 17.45
C HIS A 19 20.63 -0.97 16.66
N GLN A 20 20.42 -2.19 17.18
CA GLN A 20 19.12 -2.82 16.92
C GLN A 20 18.07 -1.98 17.66
N SER A 21 17.61 -0.94 16.96
CA SER A 21 16.51 -0.10 17.42
C SER A 21 15.30 -1.00 17.58
N ASP A 22 14.77 -1.10 18.80
CA ASP A 22 13.52 -1.77 19.04
C ASP A 22 12.43 -0.99 18.27
N TRP A 23 11.88 -1.64 17.24
CA TRP A 23 10.84 -1.02 16.43
C TRP A 23 9.55 -0.88 17.23
N ASP A 24 9.36 -1.66 18.29
CA ASP A 24 8.19 -1.55 19.16
C ASP A 24 8.19 -0.21 19.91
N ASP A 25 9.35 0.26 20.38
CA ASP A 25 9.51 1.58 21.01
C ASP A 25 9.17 2.75 20.05
N HIS A 26 9.36 2.55 18.75
CA HIS A 26 9.15 3.58 17.73
C HIS A 26 7.77 3.48 17.06
N ALA A 27 7.14 2.31 17.09
CA ALA A 27 5.85 2.05 16.47
C ALA A 27 4.76 2.96 17.04
N GLU A 28 4.73 3.18 18.35
CA GLU A 28 3.75 4.07 18.98
C GLU A 28 3.94 5.54 18.55
N ARG A 29 5.19 6.01 18.51
CA ARG A 29 5.52 7.37 18.07
C ARG A 29 5.18 7.60 16.60
N LEU A 30 5.45 6.62 15.74
CA LEU A 30 5.09 6.65 14.32
C LEU A 30 3.57 6.62 14.14
N MET A 31 2.86 5.78 14.89
CA MET A 31 1.41 5.72 14.88
C MET A 31 0.79 7.05 15.32
N TYR A 32 1.32 7.66 16.38
CA TYR A 32 0.88 8.98 16.84
C TYR A 32 1.11 10.05 15.76
N ALA A 33 2.33 10.12 15.22
CA ALA A 33 2.68 11.07 14.16
C ALA A 33 1.76 10.91 12.93
N LEU A 34 1.47 9.67 12.51
CA LEU A 34 0.53 9.40 11.41
C LEU A 34 -0.89 9.86 11.75
N LYS A 35 -1.38 9.59 12.96
CA LYS A 35 -2.73 9.98 13.41
C LYS A 35 -2.92 11.50 13.50
N THR A 36 -1.88 12.24 13.88
CA THR A 36 -1.95 13.70 14.06
C THR A 36 -1.37 14.51 12.91
N SER A 37 -0.71 13.87 11.94
CA SER A 37 -0.19 14.55 10.76
C SER A 37 -1.31 15.09 9.87
N PHE A 38 -1.05 16.22 9.22
CA PHE A 38 -1.99 16.82 8.27
C PHE A 38 -1.94 16.08 6.92
N ASP A 39 -3.07 15.49 6.52
CA ASP A 39 -3.25 14.88 5.21
C ASP A 39 -3.63 15.98 4.20
N ALA A 40 -2.72 16.34 3.30
CA ALA A 40 -2.93 17.38 2.30
C ALA A 40 -4.03 17.05 1.26
N ILE A 41 -4.35 15.78 1.04
CA ILE A 41 -5.42 15.35 0.13
C ILE A 41 -6.77 15.54 0.81
N ARG A 42 -6.86 15.25 2.11
CA ARG A 42 -8.09 15.41 2.91
C ARG A 42 -8.26 16.82 3.49
N LEU A 43 -7.15 17.56 3.56
CA LEU A 43 -6.97 18.82 4.26
C LEU A 43 -7.33 18.71 5.74
N ASP A 44 -6.96 17.60 6.40
CA ASP A 44 -7.32 17.31 7.80
C ASP A 44 -6.38 16.27 8.45
N THR A 45 -6.49 16.06 9.76
CA THR A 45 -5.77 14.99 10.49
C THR A 45 -6.60 13.70 10.58
N PRO A 46 -5.99 12.50 10.42
CA PRO A 46 -6.72 11.23 10.55
C PRO A 46 -7.36 10.97 11.92
N PHE A 47 -6.94 11.65 12.99
CA PHE A 47 -7.52 11.54 14.34
C PHE A 47 -9.04 11.82 14.35
N TYR A 48 -9.49 12.73 13.50
CA TYR A 48 -10.90 13.09 13.36
C TYR A 48 -11.80 11.91 12.97
N LEU A 49 -11.27 10.98 12.16
CA LEU A 49 -12.00 9.77 11.73
C LEU A 49 -12.38 8.86 12.90
N VAL A 50 -11.51 8.78 13.90
CA VAL A 50 -11.65 7.84 15.02
C VAL A 50 -12.49 8.45 16.14
N HIS A 51 -12.36 9.75 16.38
CA HIS A 51 -12.92 10.39 17.58
C HIS A 51 -14.04 11.40 17.29
N GLY A 52 -14.21 11.88 16.07
CA GLY A 52 -15.28 12.81 15.70
C GLY A 52 -15.08 14.25 16.17
N TRP A 53 -13.89 14.58 16.66
CA TRP A 53 -13.41 15.93 16.99
C TRP A 53 -11.95 16.09 16.56
N ASP A 54 -11.53 17.33 16.34
CA ASP A 54 -10.14 17.65 16.01
C ASP A 54 -9.33 17.88 17.29
N ALA A 55 -8.23 17.15 17.45
CA ALA A 55 -7.36 17.26 18.62
C ALA A 55 -6.70 18.65 18.71
N GLN A 56 -6.34 19.25 17.56
CA GLN A 56 -5.71 20.57 17.54
C GLN A 56 -6.72 21.65 17.92
N GLY A 57 -7.92 21.63 17.33
CA GLY A 57 -9.02 22.54 17.69
C GLY A 57 -9.37 22.51 19.18
N THR A 58 -9.40 21.33 19.81
CA THR A 58 -9.68 21.22 21.25
C THR A 58 -8.54 21.78 22.11
N ILE A 59 -7.27 21.46 21.81
CA ILE A 59 -6.13 21.98 22.56
C ILE A 59 -6.02 23.51 22.40
N SER A 60 -6.18 24.03 21.18
CA SER A 60 -6.21 25.46 20.90
C SER A 60 -7.38 26.16 21.60
N SER A 61 -8.54 25.51 21.73
CA SER A 61 -9.70 26.07 22.44
C SER A 61 -9.57 26.11 23.97
N ILE A 62 -8.70 25.27 24.54
CA ILE A 62 -8.43 25.22 25.99
C ILE A 62 -7.31 26.18 26.37
N LEU A 63 -6.28 26.30 25.52
CA LEU A 63 -5.06 27.05 25.82
C LEU A 63 -5.12 28.52 25.39
N GLU A 64 -5.90 28.87 24.37
CA GLU A 64 -5.94 30.23 23.82
C GLU A 64 -7.39 30.72 23.64
N PRO A 65 -7.63 32.05 23.69
CA PRO A 65 -8.90 32.63 23.26
C PRO A 65 -9.18 32.19 21.83
N LYS A 66 -10.31 31.50 21.63
CA LYS A 66 -10.72 30.90 20.37
C LYS A 66 -10.44 31.84 19.18
N PRO A 67 -9.47 31.53 18.30
CA PRO A 67 -9.23 32.36 17.13
C PRO A 67 -10.42 32.24 16.19
N SER A 68 -11.11 33.35 15.91
CA SER A 68 -12.26 33.42 15.01
C SER A 68 -11.91 33.20 13.53
N SER A 69 -10.63 32.98 13.22
CA SER A 69 -10.09 32.90 11.87
C SER A 69 -10.18 31.53 11.21
N LEU A 70 -10.41 30.47 11.99
CA LEU A 70 -10.62 29.12 11.46
C LEU A 70 -12.13 28.80 11.46
N PRO A 71 -12.73 28.52 10.30
CA PRO A 71 -14.10 28.02 10.25
C PRO A 71 -14.19 26.74 11.09
N GLU A 72 -14.97 26.77 12.17
CA GLU A 72 -15.24 25.57 12.95
C GLU A 72 -15.99 24.57 12.08
N ARG A 73 -15.25 23.61 11.55
CA ARG A 73 -15.83 22.56 10.74
C ARG A 73 -16.45 21.52 11.64
N THR A 74 -17.78 21.46 11.67
CA THR A 74 -18.51 20.50 12.51
C THR A 74 -18.29 19.07 12.02
N ALA A 75 -18.30 18.11 12.95
CA ALA A 75 -18.20 16.65 12.67
C ALA A 75 -19.13 16.18 11.56
N TYR A 76 -20.29 16.82 11.45
CA TYR A 76 -21.27 16.57 10.40
C TYR A 76 -20.79 16.98 8.99
N GLU A 77 -20.28 18.21 8.81
CA GLU A 77 -19.82 18.72 7.51
C GLU A 77 -18.63 17.93 6.98
N TRP A 78 -17.78 17.48 7.89
CA TRP A 78 -16.66 16.62 7.57
C TRP A 78 -17.12 15.25 7.07
N ARG A 79 -17.98 14.55 7.82
CA ARG A 79 -18.55 13.25 7.41
C ARG A 79 -19.22 13.34 6.05
N ARG A 80 -19.99 14.40 5.82
CA ARG A 80 -20.68 14.63 4.54
C ARG A 80 -19.71 14.80 3.37
N LYS A 81 -18.66 15.61 3.53
CA LYS A 81 -17.61 15.78 2.50
C LYS A 81 -16.92 14.44 2.24
N PHE A 82 -16.47 13.76 3.29
CA PHE A 82 -15.76 12.48 3.17
C PHE A 82 -16.58 11.41 2.46
N GLN A 83 -17.85 11.25 2.85
CA GLN A 83 -18.77 10.31 2.22
C GLN A 83 -18.98 10.62 0.74
N ARG A 84 -19.09 11.90 0.37
CA ARG A 84 -19.21 12.34 -1.02
C ARG A 84 -17.93 12.09 -1.81
N ASP A 85 -16.77 12.39 -1.25
CA ASP A 85 -15.49 12.17 -1.94
C ASP A 85 -15.25 10.66 -2.14
N TYR A 86 -15.58 9.83 -1.14
CA TYR A 86 -15.57 8.38 -1.24
C TYR A 86 -16.56 7.84 -2.28
N SER A 87 -17.80 8.34 -2.28
CA SER A 87 -18.82 7.89 -3.24
C SER A 87 -18.45 8.27 -4.68
N TYR A 88 -17.86 9.45 -4.87
CA TYR A 88 -17.32 9.89 -6.15
C TYR A 88 -16.17 9.01 -6.62
N ALA A 89 -15.14 8.78 -5.77
CA ALA A 89 -14.03 7.90 -6.11
C ALA A 89 -14.51 6.48 -6.45
N ARG A 90 -15.50 5.96 -5.70
CA ARG A 90 -16.13 4.67 -5.96
C ARG A 90 -16.88 4.64 -7.29
N ALA A 91 -17.60 5.70 -7.64
CA ALA A 91 -18.28 5.82 -8.94
C ALA A 91 -17.26 5.86 -10.09
N CYS A 92 -16.20 6.66 -9.97
CA CYS A 92 -15.12 6.71 -10.95
C CYS A 92 -14.45 5.35 -11.15
N ALA A 93 -14.17 4.61 -10.06
CA ALA A 93 -13.61 3.27 -10.12
C ALA A 93 -14.54 2.29 -10.88
N LYS A 94 -15.84 2.33 -10.61
CA LYS A 94 -16.85 1.53 -11.33
C LYS A 94 -16.92 1.86 -12.82
N ASP A 95 -16.85 3.14 -13.17
CA ASP A 95 -16.87 3.56 -14.57
C ASP A 95 -15.63 3.10 -15.33
N LEU A 96 -14.44 3.24 -14.73
CA LEU A 96 -13.20 2.72 -15.29
C LEU A 96 -13.26 1.21 -15.48
N GLN A 97 -13.84 0.49 -14.51
CA GLN A 97 -14.02 -0.94 -14.59
C GLN A 97 -14.99 -1.34 -15.71
N LYS A 98 -16.12 -0.65 -15.85
CA LYS A 98 -17.08 -0.88 -16.94
C LYS A 98 -16.44 -0.63 -18.31
N LYS A 99 -15.65 0.45 -18.45
CA LYS A 99 -14.88 0.75 -19.66
C LYS A 99 -13.87 -0.37 -19.96
N ALA A 100 -13.12 -0.83 -18.96
CA ALA A 100 -12.16 -1.92 -19.12
C ALA A 100 -12.84 -3.25 -19.54
N LYS A 101 -14.01 -3.55 -19.00
CA LYS A 101 -14.78 -4.77 -19.32
C LYS A 101 -15.41 -4.76 -20.71
N ARG A 102 -15.85 -3.59 -21.21
CA ARG A 102 -16.61 -3.46 -22.48
C ARG A 102 -15.89 -4.01 -23.72
N GLY A 103 -14.58 -4.22 -23.66
CA GLY A 103 -13.79 -4.83 -24.73
C GLY A 103 -12.89 -5.99 -24.29
N ARG A 104 -12.98 -6.46 -23.03
CA ARG A 104 -12.05 -7.45 -22.49
C ARG A 104 -12.39 -8.86 -23.02
N ARG A 105 -11.69 -9.28 -24.06
CA ARG A 105 -11.77 -10.64 -24.64
C ARG A 105 -10.61 -11.54 -24.19
N SER A 106 -9.51 -10.92 -23.78
CA SER A 106 -8.31 -11.62 -23.34
C SER A 106 -7.65 -10.92 -22.14
N VAL A 107 -6.82 -11.68 -21.43
CA VAL A 107 -6.08 -11.24 -20.24
C VAL A 107 -4.63 -11.71 -20.32
N PHE A 108 -3.72 -10.91 -19.74
CA PHE A 108 -2.33 -11.30 -19.54
C PHE A 108 -2.13 -11.76 -18.11
N VAL A 109 -1.38 -12.84 -17.93
CA VAL A 109 -1.07 -13.40 -16.62
C VAL A 109 0.34 -12.99 -16.23
N TYR A 110 0.47 -12.39 -15.05
CA TYR A 110 1.77 -12.08 -14.47
C TYR A 110 2.27 -13.26 -13.63
N THR A 111 3.48 -13.74 -13.91
CA THR A 111 4.16 -14.74 -13.07
C THR A 111 5.36 -14.10 -12.39
N GLN A 112 5.44 -14.21 -11.07
CA GLN A 112 6.63 -13.81 -10.34
C GLN A 112 7.77 -14.79 -10.66
N SER A 113 8.96 -14.28 -10.97
CA SER A 113 10.12 -15.13 -11.22
C SER A 113 10.47 -15.93 -9.96
N SER A 114 10.51 -17.25 -10.10
CA SER A 114 11.13 -18.13 -9.10
C SER A 114 12.57 -17.67 -8.84
N THR A 115 13.01 -17.78 -7.59
CA THR A 115 14.24 -17.26 -6.95
C THR A 115 15.59 -17.64 -7.57
N THR A 116 15.65 -18.21 -8.78
CA THR A 116 16.90 -18.47 -9.49
C THR A 116 17.29 -17.27 -10.35
N VAL A 117 18.44 -16.68 -9.99
CA VAL A 117 19.06 -15.47 -10.56
C VAL A 117 19.12 -15.47 -12.11
N SER A 118 19.05 -16.65 -12.73
CA SER A 118 19.14 -16.88 -14.17
C SER A 118 17.94 -16.39 -15.01
N ARG A 119 16.88 -15.84 -14.40
CA ARG A 119 15.69 -15.34 -15.12
C ARG A 119 15.41 -13.85 -14.98
N LYS A 120 16.45 -13.03 -14.71
CA LYS A 120 16.36 -11.56 -14.59
C LYS A 120 15.78 -10.83 -15.82
N LEU A 121 15.65 -11.50 -16.97
CA LEU A 121 15.07 -10.95 -18.21
C LEU A 121 13.89 -11.78 -18.76
N ALA A 122 13.31 -12.70 -17.98
CA ALA A 122 12.08 -13.36 -18.44
C ALA A 122 10.94 -12.35 -18.57
N HIS A 123 10.19 -12.48 -19.66
CA HIS A 123 8.88 -11.84 -19.80
C HIS A 123 7.97 -12.36 -18.69
N LEU A 124 7.72 -11.52 -17.68
CA LEU A 124 6.88 -11.85 -16.52
C LEU A 124 5.38 -11.82 -16.86
N TRP A 125 5.04 -11.24 -18.02
CA TRP A 125 3.68 -11.21 -18.56
C TRP A 125 3.55 -12.25 -19.67
N HIS A 126 2.58 -13.15 -19.51
CA HIS A 126 2.30 -14.20 -20.48
C HIS A 126 0.98 -13.93 -21.17
N GLY A 127 1.04 -13.97 -22.51
CA GLY A 127 -0.02 -14.15 -23.51
C GLY A 127 -1.33 -13.36 -23.33
N PRO A 128 -2.01 -13.00 -24.43
CA PRO A 128 -3.44 -12.73 -24.35
C PRO A 128 -4.20 -14.07 -24.26
N PHE A 129 -4.50 -14.53 -23.05
CA PHE A 129 -5.37 -15.70 -22.84
C PHE A 129 -6.84 -15.30 -23.00
N ARG A 130 -7.62 -16.11 -23.71
CA ARG A 130 -9.08 -15.92 -23.78
C ARG A 130 -9.69 -16.17 -22.40
N ILE A 131 -10.68 -15.40 -22.01
CA ILE A 131 -11.40 -15.63 -20.76
C ILE A 131 -12.35 -16.82 -20.96
N ASP A 132 -12.21 -17.85 -20.12
CA ASP A 132 -13.09 -19.03 -20.08
C ASP A 132 -14.31 -18.75 -19.18
N LYS A 133 -14.07 -18.23 -17.97
CA LYS A 133 -15.13 -17.88 -17.01
C LYS A 133 -14.81 -16.59 -16.27
N VAL A 134 -15.83 -15.79 -15.99
CA VAL A 134 -15.73 -14.63 -15.08
C VAL A 134 -16.37 -15.03 -13.76
N HIS A 135 -15.61 -15.02 -12.66
CA HIS A 135 -16.10 -15.35 -11.32
C HIS A 135 -16.57 -14.10 -10.57
N ASP A 136 -15.80 -13.03 -10.67
CA ASP A 136 -16.14 -11.73 -10.09
C ASP A 136 -15.46 -10.62 -10.90
N ASP A 137 -15.79 -9.39 -10.54
CA ASP A 137 -15.22 -8.12 -10.98
C ASP A 137 -13.70 -8.09 -11.12
N PHE A 138 -12.98 -8.86 -10.30
CA PHE A 138 -11.52 -8.97 -10.30
C PHE A 138 -10.99 -10.37 -10.64
N ARG A 139 -11.86 -11.39 -10.67
CA ARG A 139 -11.44 -12.79 -10.78
C ARG A 139 -11.98 -13.39 -12.07
N VAL A 140 -11.07 -13.75 -12.97
CA VAL A 140 -11.38 -14.43 -14.22
C VAL A 140 -10.54 -15.69 -14.34
N LYS A 141 -11.10 -16.73 -14.95
CA LYS A 141 -10.40 -17.94 -15.31
C LYS A 141 -9.97 -17.81 -16.78
N PRO A 142 -8.67 -17.68 -17.09
CA PRO A 142 -8.19 -17.77 -18.46
C PRO A 142 -8.30 -19.21 -18.97
N LYS A 143 -8.58 -19.36 -20.27
CA LYS A 143 -8.53 -20.65 -20.97
C LYS A 143 -7.06 -21.04 -21.18
N ILE A 144 -6.61 -22.00 -20.39
CA ILE A 144 -5.21 -22.48 -20.38
C ILE A 144 -5.07 -23.84 -21.09
N ASP A 145 -6.18 -24.57 -21.30
CA ASP A 145 -6.18 -25.88 -21.94
C ASP A 145 -5.51 -25.81 -23.33
N GLY A 146 -4.47 -26.61 -23.53
CA GLY A 146 -3.69 -26.68 -24.77
C GLY A 146 -2.60 -25.61 -24.94
N THR A 147 -2.41 -24.70 -23.99
CA THR A 147 -1.40 -23.61 -24.10
C THR A 147 -0.04 -23.95 -23.50
N GLY A 148 0.11 -25.11 -22.85
CA GLY A 148 1.32 -25.54 -22.16
C GLY A 148 1.61 -24.82 -20.84
N TYR A 149 0.82 -23.81 -20.47
CA TYR A 149 0.95 -23.09 -19.20
C TYR A 149 0.36 -23.92 -18.04
N ARG A 150 1.11 -24.01 -16.94
CA ARG A 150 0.63 -24.57 -15.67
C ARG A 150 0.54 -23.44 -14.66
N VAL A 151 -0.68 -23.02 -14.32
CA VAL A 151 -0.91 -22.14 -13.18
C VAL A 151 -1.02 -23.06 -11.97
N ASN A 152 -0.02 -23.04 -11.08
CA ASN A 152 -0.10 -23.77 -9.81
C ASN A 152 -1.22 -23.17 -8.96
N PRO A 153 -2.01 -24.02 -8.25
CA PRO A 153 -3.06 -23.56 -7.34
C PRO A 153 -2.52 -22.75 -6.17
#